data_AF-A0A351HCH0-F1
#
_entry.id   AF-A0A351HCH0-F1
#
_cell.length_a   1.000
_cell.length_b   1.000
_cell.length_c   1.000
_cell.angle_alpha   90.00
_cell.angle_beta   90.00
_cell.angle_gamma   90.00
#
_symmetry.space_group_name_H-M   'P 1'
#
loop_
_entity.id
_entity.type
_entity.pdbx_description
1 polymer ?
#
loop_
_entity_poly.entity_id
_entity_poly.type
_entity_poly.pdbx_seq_one_letter_code
_entity_poly.pdbx_strand_id
1 'polypeptide(L)'
;MIQKISFEEDLELKRFAATPKEKKPRFDWSTVLGDNRLHRPEIKIDADGSERDFDLAEIADTIGNALTDLLLSRQEDEIFTEVNRKFVGSVAESVGEVLAKQIEQGRALKLSTHDIHLLIEKALIENDAHDVARSLMFGRIKSSSK
;
A
#
# COMPACT_ATOMS: atom_id res chain seq x y z
N MET A 1 14.39 3.95 14.91
CA MET A 1 14.58 5.35 15.35
C MET A 1 13.45 6.14 14.73
N ILE A 2 12.52 6.71 15.52
CA ILE A 2 11.35 7.43 14.99
C ILE A 2 11.83 8.74 14.34
N GLN A 3 11.95 8.76 13.01
CA GLN A 3 12.21 9.99 12.25
C GLN A 3 10.98 10.89 12.39
N LYS A 4 11.14 12.03 13.05
CA LYS A 4 10.06 12.99 13.28
C LYS A 4 9.91 13.83 12.00
N ILE A 5 8.95 13.46 11.15
CA ILE A 5 8.53 14.28 10.00
C ILE A 5 8.32 15.73 10.47
N SER A 6 8.93 16.67 9.75
CA SER A 6 8.72 18.10 9.99
C SER A 6 7.29 18.50 9.64
N PHE A 7 6.80 19.60 10.21
CA PHE A 7 5.46 20.09 9.89
C PHE A 7 5.27 20.39 8.39
N GLU A 8 6.31 20.89 7.74
CA GLU A 8 6.32 21.19 6.30
C GLU A 8 6.21 19.93 5.45
N GLU A 9 7.00 18.90 5.77
CA GLU A 9 6.91 17.59 5.13
C GLU A 9 5.53 16.93 5.34
N ASP A 10 4.91 17.05 6.52
CA ASP A 10 3.56 16.51 6.76
C ASP A 10 2.49 17.23 5.92
N LEU A 11 2.64 18.54 5.71
CA LEU A 11 1.75 19.33 4.85
C LEU A 11 1.89 18.93 3.38
N GLU A 12 3.13 18.79 2.90
CA GLU A 12 3.39 18.34 1.53
C GLU A 12 2.95 16.89 1.32
N LEU A 13 3.13 16.01 2.32
CA LEU A 13 2.66 14.62 2.24
C LEU A 13 1.14 14.55 2.08
N LYS A 14 0.39 15.32 2.86
CA LYS A 14 -1.07 15.45 2.69
C LYS A 14 -1.44 15.93 1.28
N ARG A 15 -0.69 16.90 0.75
CA ARG A 15 -0.90 17.45 -0.59
C ARG A 15 -0.63 16.40 -1.68
N PHE A 16 0.46 15.64 -1.61
CA PHE A 16 0.78 14.60 -2.59
C PHE A 16 -0.17 13.40 -2.52
N ALA A 17 -0.53 12.96 -1.32
CA ALA A 17 -1.57 11.96 -1.11
C ALA A 17 -2.93 12.39 -1.69
N ALA A 18 -3.24 13.69 -1.64
CA ALA A 18 -4.43 14.26 -2.27
C ALA A 18 -4.31 14.44 -3.79
N THR A 19 -3.09 14.49 -4.33
CA THR A 19 -2.83 14.75 -5.75
C THR A 19 -3.21 13.53 -6.62
N PRO A 20 -3.98 13.72 -7.71
CA PRO A 20 -4.31 12.63 -8.64
C PRO A 20 -3.05 11.93 -9.19
N LYS A 21 -3.12 10.60 -9.37
CA LYS A 21 -1.96 9.79 -9.82
C LYS A 21 -1.42 10.25 -11.18
N GLU A 22 -2.28 10.81 -12.03
CA GLU A 22 -1.93 11.28 -13.37
C GLU A 22 -1.01 12.50 -13.35
N LYS A 23 -0.98 13.24 -12.23
CA LYS A 23 -0.13 14.42 -12.03
C LYS A 23 1.19 14.10 -11.32
N LYS A 24 1.47 12.82 -11.04
CA LYS A 24 2.66 12.34 -10.36
C LYS A 24 3.50 11.47 -11.31
N PRO A 25 4.81 11.32 -11.06
CA PRO A 25 5.63 10.34 -11.77
C PRO A 25 4.98 8.96 -11.72
N ARG A 26 4.92 8.29 -12.87
CA ARG A 26 4.26 7.00 -13.01
C ARG A 26 5.28 5.86 -12.97
N PHE A 27 4.92 4.83 -12.24
CA PHE A 27 5.60 3.55 -12.25
C PHE A 27 4.56 2.46 -12.02
N ASP A 28 4.72 1.34 -12.71
CA ASP A 28 3.86 0.19 -12.56
C ASP A 28 4.38 -0.66 -11.40
N TRP A 29 3.91 -0.35 -10.18
CA TRP A 29 4.38 -1.02 -8.97
C TRP A 29 3.96 -2.48 -8.92
N SER A 30 2.91 -2.89 -9.62
CA SER A 30 2.56 -4.31 -9.77
C SER A 30 3.70 -5.16 -10.35
N THR A 31 4.58 -4.57 -11.15
CA THR A 31 5.72 -5.29 -11.77
C THR A 31 6.79 -5.71 -10.77
N VAL A 32 6.81 -5.14 -9.56
CA VAL A 32 7.83 -5.49 -8.54
C VAL A 32 7.67 -6.91 -8.02
N LEU A 33 6.48 -7.50 -8.17
CA LEU A 33 6.21 -8.88 -7.77
C LEU A 33 6.74 -9.90 -8.79
N GLY A 34 7.11 -9.47 -10.00
CA GLY A 34 7.51 -10.36 -11.09
C GLY A 34 6.45 -11.43 -11.36
N ASP A 35 6.90 -12.69 -11.44
CA ASP A 35 6.05 -13.87 -11.58
C ASP A 35 5.45 -14.36 -10.25
N ASN A 36 5.86 -13.78 -9.11
CA ASN A 36 5.42 -14.20 -7.77
C ASN A 36 4.04 -13.64 -7.39
N ARG A 37 3.15 -13.48 -8.37
CA ARG A 37 1.78 -13.02 -8.16
C ARG A 37 1.01 -14.13 -7.45
N LEU A 38 0.89 -14.01 -6.12
CA LEU A 38 0.01 -14.86 -5.34
C LEU A 38 -1.44 -14.58 -5.74
N HIS A 39 -1.92 -15.31 -6.74
CA HIS A 39 -3.33 -15.40 -7.06
C HIS A 39 -3.98 -16.38 -6.06
N ARG A 40 -4.75 -15.82 -5.12
CA ARG A 40 -5.43 -16.57 -4.05
C ARG A 40 -6.95 -16.41 -4.22
N PRO A 41 -7.60 -17.16 -5.12
CA PRO A 41 -9.03 -17.05 -5.40
C PRO A 41 -9.93 -17.36 -4.18
N GLU A 42 -9.36 -17.97 -3.13
CA GLU A 42 -10.01 -18.26 -1.85
C GLU A 42 -10.25 -17.00 -1.00
N ILE A 43 -9.59 -15.88 -1.32
CA ILE A 43 -9.77 -14.59 -0.65
C ILE A 43 -10.67 -13.71 -1.52
N LYS A 44 -11.80 -13.28 -0.95
CA LYS A 44 -12.72 -12.35 -1.60
C LYS A 44 -12.65 -10.98 -0.95
N ILE A 45 -12.62 -9.95 -1.78
CA ILE A 45 -12.73 -8.55 -1.34
C ILE A 45 -14.15 -8.08 -1.64
N ASP A 46 -14.83 -7.55 -0.63
CA ASP A 46 -16.09 -6.81 -0.76
C ASP A 46 -15.76 -5.32 -0.97
N ALA A 47 -15.99 -4.85 -2.19
CA ALA A 47 -15.81 -3.47 -2.59
C ALA A 47 -17.17 -2.92 -3.05
N ASP A 48 -17.76 -2.04 -2.22
CA ASP A 48 -18.99 -1.31 -2.51
C ASP A 48 -20.17 -2.19 -2.96
N GLY A 49 -20.31 -3.37 -2.34
CA GLY A 49 -21.39 -4.32 -2.64
C GLY A 49 -21.10 -5.25 -3.83
N SER A 50 -19.89 -5.20 -4.38
CA SER A 50 -19.38 -6.17 -5.35
C SER A 50 -18.27 -7.03 -4.76
N GLU A 51 -18.36 -8.35 -4.97
CA GLU A 51 -17.30 -9.27 -4.60
C GLU A 51 -16.32 -9.43 -5.76
N ARG A 52 -15.03 -9.33 -5.46
CA ARG A 52 -13.95 -9.60 -6.42
C ARG A 52 -12.83 -10.42 -5.77
N ASP A 53 -12.00 -11.00 -6.62
CA ASP A 53 -10.84 -11.77 -6.16
C ASP A 53 -9.77 -10.85 -5.61
N PHE A 54 -9.08 -11.31 -4.57
CA PHE A 54 -7.89 -10.64 -4.06
C PHE A 54 -6.76 -10.69 -5.10
N ASP A 55 -6.11 -9.56 -5.32
CA ASP A 55 -4.92 -9.45 -6.15
C ASP A 55 -3.77 -8.77 -5.39
N LEU A 56 -2.66 -9.49 -5.25
CA LEU A 56 -1.45 -8.96 -4.62
C LEU A 56 -0.86 -7.77 -5.39
N ALA A 57 -1.06 -7.72 -6.70
CA ALA A 57 -0.63 -6.60 -7.54
C ALA A 57 -1.21 -5.26 -7.07
N GLU A 58 -2.47 -5.25 -6.64
CA GLU A 58 -3.12 -4.05 -6.13
C GLU A 58 -2.57 -3.60 -4.77
N ILE A 59 -2.10 -4.56 -3.96
CA ILE A 59 -1.41 -4.27 -2.71
C ILE A 59 -0.08 -3.57 -2.99
N ALA A 60 0.71 -4.11 -3.92
CA ALA A 60 1.96 -3.50 -4.36
C ALA A 60 1.73 -2.09 -4.93
N ASP A 61 0.70 -1.90 -5.76
CA ASP A 61 0.32 -0.59 -6.26
C ASP A 61 -0.08 0.37 -5.13
N THR A 62 -0.86 -0.07 -4.16
CA THR A 62 -1.30 0.77 -3.05
C THR A 62 -0.10 1.24 -2.21
N ILE A 63 0.81 0.33 -1.87
CA ILE A 63 2.03 0.64 -1.10
C ILE A 63 2.96 1.54 -1.91
N GLY A 64 3.20 1.21 -3.18
CA GLY A 64 4.09 1.96 -4.05
C GLY A 64 3.61 3.38 -4.30
N ASN A 65 2.29 3.59 -4.48
CA ASN A 65 1.73 4.94 -4.59
C ASN A 65 1.92 5.75 -3.30
N ALA A 66 1.72 5.14 -2.13
CA ALA A 66 1.98 5.80 -0.85
C ALA A 66 3.46 6.14 -0.65
N LEU A 67 4.37 5.27 -1.10
CA LEU A 67 5.81 5.54 -1.10
C LEU A 67 6.18 6.69 -2.05
N THR A 68 5.62 6.71 -3.26
CA THR A 68 5.80 7.83 -4.22
C THR A 68 5.39 9.16 -3.57
N ASP A 69 4.24 9.19 -2.89
CA ASP A 69 3.74 10.40 -2.23
C ASP A 69 4.67 10.87 -1.11
N LEU A 70 5.22 9.93 -0.34
CA LEU A 70 6.21 10.21 0.70
C LEU A 70 7.49 10.80 0.11
N LEU A 71 8.06 10.16 -0.91
CA LEU A 71 9.32 10.60 -1.50
C LEU A 71 9.18 11.96 -2.20
N LEU A 72 8.06 12.21 -2.87
CA LEU A 72 7.76 13.53 -3.42
C LEU A 72 7.66 14.61 -2.34
N SER A 73 7.02 14.31 -1.19
CA SER A 73 6.94 15.27 -0.09
C SER A 73 8.30 15.63 0.52
N ARG A 74 9.30 14.75 0.34
CA ARG A 74 10.68 14.92 0.76
C ARG A 74 11.57 15.52 -0.33
N GLN A 75 11.01 15.88 -1.49
CA GLN A 75 11.75 16.40 -2.65
C GLN A 75 12.81 15.41 -3.16
N GLU A 76 12.52 14.10 -3.05
CA GLU A 76 13.38 13.04 -3.56
C GLU A 76 13.07 12.77 -5.04
N ASP A 77 14.09 12.84 -5.90
CA ASP A 77 13.95 12.60 -7.34
C ASP A 77 14.09 11.10 -7.70
N GLU A 78 14.84 10.34 -6.90
CA GLU A 78 15.10 8.90 -7.12
C GLU A 78 14.02 8.02 -6.46
N ILE A 79 12.83 8.01 -7.04
CA ILE A 79 11.66 7.30 -6.49
C ILE A 79 11.68 5.81 -6.85
N PHE A 80 12.00 5.46 -8.10
CA PHE A 80 11.82 4.11 -8.64
C PHE A 80 13.08 3.26 -8.60
N THR A 81 13.86 3.40 -7.53
CA THR A 81 15.12 2.65 -7.32
C THR A 81 14.86 1.17 -7.04
N GLU A 82 15.87 0.33 -7.20
CA GLU A 82 15.78 -1.09 -6.86
C GLU A 82 15.47 -1.31 -5.38
N VAL A 83 16.01 -0.47 -4.50
CA VAL A 83 15.74 -0.51 -3.05
C VAL A 83 14.26 -0.28 -2.78
N ASN A 84 13.67 0.76 -3.38
CA ASN A 84 12.26 1.08 -3.20
C ASN A 84 11.34 -0.01 -3.78
N ARG A 85 11.71 -0.59 -4.93
CA ARG A 85 10.97 -1.72 -5.53
C ARG A 85 11.00 -2.96 -4.65
N LYS A 86 12.18 -3.32 -4.11
CA LYS A 86 12.33 -4.45 -3.17
C LYS A 86 11.52 -4.24 -1.90
N PHE A 87 11.52 -3.02 -1.36
CA PHE A 87 10.71 -2.66 -0.21
C PHE A 87 9.21 -2.88 -0.48
N VAL A 88 8.68 -2.34 -1.59
CA VAL A 88 7.26 -2.51 -1.95
C VAL A 88 6.90 -3.98 -2.11
N GLY A 89 7.74 -4.76 -2.81
CA GLY A 89 7.54 -6.19 -2.98
C GLY A 89 7.50 -6.95 -1.64
N SER A 90 8.48 -6.70 -0.77
CA SER A 90 8.58 -7.35 0.54
C SER A 90 7.36 -7.07 1.44
N VAL A 91 6.86 -5.82 1.46
CA VAL A 91 5.68 -5.47 2.27
C VAL A 91 4.43 -6.12 1.67
N ALA A 92 4.28 -6.11 0.34
CA ALA A 92 3.16 -6.79 -0.31
C ALA A 92 3.15 -8.29 -0.01
N GLU A 93 4.29 -8.97 -0.15
CA GLU A 93 4.44 -10.38 0.22
C GLU A 93 4.07 -10.64 1.69
N SER A 94 4.51 -9.79 2.61
CA SER A 94 4.13 -9.89 4.03
C SER A 94 2.62 -9.84 4.25
N VAL A 95 1.88 -9.00 3.51
CA VAL A 95 0.41 -8.98 3.55
C VAL A 95 -0.18 -10.30 3.02
N GLY A 96 0.34 -10.78 1.89
CA GLY A 96 -0.06 -12.06 1.29
C GLY A 96 0.15 -13.26 2.23
N GLU A 97 1.27 -13.30 2.96
CA GLU A 97 1.54 -14.34 3.95
C GLU A 97 0.58 -14.31 5.14
N VAL A 98 0.25 -13.12 5.65
CA VAL A 98 -0.71 -12.97 6.75
C VAL A 98 -2.08 -13.48 6.34
N LEU A 99 -2.50 -13.20 5.11
CA LEU A 99 -3.75 -13.70 4.55
C LEU A 99 -3.73 -15.22 4.36
N ALA A 100 -2.65 -15.77 3.78
CA ALA A 100 -2.49 -17.21 3.58
C ALA A 100 -2.58 -17.98 4.91
N LYS A 101 -1.89 -17.51 5.95
CA LYS A 101 -1.94 -18.11 7.30
C LYS A 101 -3.36 -18.13 7.88
N GLN A 102 -4.17 -17.11 7.61
CA GLN A 102 -5.56 -17.08 8.10
C GLN A 102 -6.43 -18.12 7.38
N ILE A 103 -6.21 -18.35 6.09
CA ILE A 103 -6.90 -19.39 5.32
C ILE A 103 -6.51 -20.78 5.80
N GLU A 104 -5.21 -21.03 6.03
CA GLU A 104 -4.72 -22.31 6.57
C GLU A 104 -5.33 -22.65 7.94
N GLN A 105 -5.69 -21.63 8.73
CA GLN A 105 -6.42 -21.77 9.99
C GLN A 105 -7.92 -22.02 9.81
N GLY A 106 -8.40 -22.26 8.58
CA GLY A 106 -9.78 -22.57 8.24
C GLY A 106 -10.70 -21.36 8.16
N ARG A 107 -10.17 -20.13 8.06
CA ARG A 107 -11.00 -18.93 7.92
C ARG A 107 -11.29 -18.67 6.45
N ALA A 108 -12.55 -18.72 6.06
CA ALA A 108 -12.97 -18.08 4.81
C ALA A 108 -12.80 -16.57 4.95
N LEU A 109 -12.04 -15.95 4.05
CA LEU A 109 -11.75 -14.52 4.10
C LEU A 109 -12.65 -13.78 3.12
N LYS A 110 -13.70 -13.17 3.65
CA LYS A 110 -14.41 -12.07 3.00
C LYS A 110 -13.98 -10.78 3.68
N LEU A 111 -13.12 -10.02 3.02
CA LEU A 111 -12.50 -8.81 3.57
C LEU A 111 -13.11 -7.58 2.91
N SER A 112 -13.42 -6.54 3.68
CA SER A 112 -13.76 -5.25 3.09
C SER A 112 -12.52 -4.55 2.54
N THR A 113 -12.69 -3.57 1.65
CA THR A 113 -11.61 -2.65 1.26
C THR A 113 -10.94 -2.00 2.47
N HIS A 114 -11.70 -1.72 3.53
CA HIS A 114 -11.17 -1.17 4.77
C HIS A 114 -10.22 -2.16 5.48
N ASP A 115 -10.61 -3.43 5.57
CA ASP A 115 -9.78 -4.48 6.19
C ASP A 115 -8.45 -4.65 5.45
N ILE A 116 -8.48 -4.60 4.11
CA ILE A 116 -7.27 -4.64 3.29
C ILE A 116 -6.34 -3.46 3.63
N HIS A 117 -6.87 -2.24 3.73
CA HIS A 117 -6.05 -1.08 4.13
C HIS A 117 -5.43 -1.25 5.51
N LEU A 118 -6.18 -1.77 6.50
CA LEU A 118 -5.64 -2.03 7.84
C LEU A 118 -4.53 -3.09 7.82
N LEU A 119 -4.66 -4.13 7.00
CA LEU A 119 -3.61 -5.14 6.84
C LEU A 119 -2.34 -4.54 6.23
N ILE A 120 -2.47 -3.66 5.23
CA ILE A 120 -1.33 -2.95 4.64
C ILE A 120 -0.68 -2.02 5.68
N GLU A 121 -1.46 -1.23 6.41
CA GLU A 121 -0.95 -0.34 7.47
C GLU A 121 -0.18 -1.13 8.53
N LYS A 122 -0.73 -2.27 8.97
CA LYS A 122 -0.06 -3.16 9.91
C LYS A 122 1.26 -3.70 9.35
N ALA A 123 1.27 -4.20 8.12
CA ALA A 123 2.48 -4.70 7.49
C ALA A 123 3.56 -3.61 7.35
N LEU A 124 3.16 -2.38 7.00
CA LEU A 124 4.07 -1.23 6.94
C LEU A 124 4.67 -0.91 8.32
N ILE A 125 3.85 -0.94 9.38
CA ILE A 125 4.30 -0.71 10.76
C ILE A 125 5.27 -1.81 11.21
N GLU A 126 4.97 -3.07 10.89
CA GLU A 126 5.83 -4.23 11.22
C GLU A 126 7.16 -4.21 10.45
N ASN A 127 7.24 -3.48 9.33
CA ASN A 127 8.46 -3.23 8.55
C ASN A 127 9.11 -1.86 8.86
N ASP A 128 8.80 -1.25 10.02
CA ASP A 128 9.31 0.07 10.45
C ASP A 128 9.01 1.24 9.47
N ALA A 129 8.09 1.05 8.53
CA ALA A 129 7.73 2.00 7.48
C ALA A 129 6.55 2.91 7.86
N HIS A 130 6.63 3.51 9.06
CA HIS A 130 5.57 4.34 9.63
C HIS A 130 5.17 5.53 8.75
N ASP A 131 6.13 6.14 8.05
CA ASP A 131 5.88 7.30 7.20
C ASP A 131 5.10 6.93 5.94
N VAL A 132 5.34 5.73 5.39
CA VAL A 132 4.57 5.19 4.27
C VAL A 132 3.16 4.82 4.73
N ALA A 133 3.01 4.25 5.95
CA ALA A 133 1.70 3.99 6.54
C ALA A 133 0.90 5.28 6.73
N ARG A 134 1.55 6.37 7.17
CA ARG A 134 0.94 7.70 7.29
C ARG A 134 0.51 8.25 5.93
N SER A 135 1.35 8.12 4.91
CA SER A 135 1.03 8.50 3.52
C SER A 135 -0.23 7.79 3.02
N LEU A 136 -0.30 6.47 3.21
CA LEU A 136 -1.46 5.65 2.85
C LEU A 136 -2.73 6.10 3.58
N MET A 137 -2.63 6.38 4.88
CA MET A 137 -3.74 6.90 5.69
C MET A 137 -4.30 8.21 5.11
N PHE A 138 -3.44 9.15 4.69
CA PHE A 138 -3.89 10.39 4.07
C PHE A 138 -4.57 10.16 2.72
N GLY A 139 -4.06 9.22 1.92
CA GLY A 139 -4.71 8.81 0.66
C GLY A 139 -6.13 8.26 0.88
N ARG A 140 -6.33 7.47 1.94
CA ARG A 140 -7.63 6.89 2.32
C ARG A 140 -8.65 7.94 2.76
N ILE A 141 -8.25 8.91 3.59
CA ILE A 141 -9.17 9.94 4.11
C ILE A 141 -9.84 10.70 2.95
N LYS A 142 -9.11 10.91 1.85
CA LYS A 142 -9.65 11.50 0.62
C LYS A 142 -10.67 10.59 -0.08
N SER A 143 -10.40 9.28 -0.22
CA SER A 143 -11.34 8.37 -0.90
C SER A 143 -12.66 8.23 -0.16
N SER A 144 -12.66 8.33 1.17
CA SER A 144 -13.87 8.28 2.01
C SER A 144 -14.64 9.60 2.10
N SER A 145 -14.10 10.71 1.60
CA SER A 145 -14.73 12.05 1.63
C SER A 145 -15.41 12.44 0.31
N LYS A 146 -15.54 11.49 -0.62
CA LYS A 146 -16.28 11.61 -1.88
C LYS A 146 -17.53 10.76 -1.81
#